data_AF-A0A9X0WMP0-F1
#
_entry.id   AF-A0A9X0WMP0-F1
#
_cell.length_a   1.000
_cell.length_b   1.000
_cell.length_c   1.000
_cell.angle_alpha   90.00
_cell.angle_beta   90.00
_cell.angle_gamma   90.00
#
_symmetry.space_group_name_H-M   'P 1'
#
loop_
_entity.id
_entity.type
_entity.pdbx_description
1 polymer ?
#
loop_
_entity_poly.entity_id
_entity_poly.type
_entity_poly.pdbx_seq_one_letter_code
_entity_poly.pdbx_strand_id
1 'polypeptide(L)'
;MAGRAFEGVIDEVRIHNRALSVAELTTVAGAAVGSGGAPAPAPEPPVAAPVADFAANTTRGEAPLTVRFENRTTGEAERFEWAFGDGQSSTARAPTHRYTAPGTYTVELRAVGPGGEHVARKTGFITVTAAGAGSGGGSGGGSAGGGAVGGLVAAYGFEESGGSSVQDASGQGNHGTLANVTRTTQGRFGRALSFNGNNSLVTVENSASLGLTDGMTLSAWVYPTA
;
A
#
# COMPACT_ATOMS: atom_id res chain seq x y z
N MET A 1 -30.90 10.95 24.41
CA MET A 1 -29.58 11.57 24.11
C MET A 1 -29.69 12.10 22.69
N ALA A 2 -29.89 13.40 22.50
CA ALA A 2 -29.92 13.97 21.16
C ALA A 2 -28.47 13.95 20.62
N GLY A 3 -28.19 13.07 19.67
CA GLY A 3 -26.92 13.09 18.95
C GLY A 3 -26.74 14.46 18.29
N ARG A 4 -25.55 15.04 18.42
CA ARG A 4 -25.22 16.25 17.65
C ARG A 4 -24.92 15.81 16.21
N ALA A 5 -25.42 16.55 15.23
CA ALA A 5 -25.07 16.30 13.84
C ALA A 5 -23.57 16.56 13.62
N PHE A 6 -22.97 15.79 12.71
CA PHE A 6 -21.54 15.86 12.40
C PHE A 6 -21.25 17.05 11.49
N GLU A 7 -20.20 17.80 11.82
CA GLU A 7 -19.63 18.86 10.99
C GLU A 7 -18.22 18.47 10.55
N GLY A 8 -17.99 18.48 9.24
CA GLY A 8 -16.72 18.06 8.67
C GLY A 8 -16.90 17.21 7.42
N VAL A 9 -15.84 16.51 7.04
CA VAL A 9 -15.76 15.77 5.78
C VAL A 9 -15.71 14.27 6.03
N ILE A 10 -16.49 13.50 5.28
CA ILE A 10 -16.45 12.03 5.26
C ILE A 10 -16.13 11.55 3.86
N ASP A 11 -15.24 10.57 3.79
CA ASP A 11 -14.77 9.97 2.56
C ASP A 11 -14.66 8.43 2.69
N GLU A 12 -14.75 7.72 1.56
CA GLU A 12 -14.38 6.29 1.44
C GLU A 12 -15.09 5.36 2.45
N VAL A 13 -16.41 5.43 2.49
CA VAL A 13 -17.23 4.62 3.42
C VAL A 13 -17.35 3.20 2.90
N ARG A 14 -17.05 2.20 3.74
CA ARG A 14 -17.26 0.78 3.44
C ARG A 14 -17.94 0.05 4.57
N ILE A 15 -18.79 -0.90 4.20
CA ILE A 15 -19.55 -1.75 5.10
C ILE A 15 -19.29 -3.21 4.71
N HIS A 16 -18.86 -4.00 5.68
CA HIS A 16 -18.68 -5.45 5.54
C HIS A 16 -19.62 -6.19 6.47
N ASN A 17 -20.16 -7.32 6.03
CA ASN A 17 -21.03 -8.20 6.82
C ASN A 17 -20.26 -9.20 7.68
N ARG A 18 -19.02 -8.87 8.02
CA ARG A 18 -18.17 -9.66 8.90
C ARG A 18 -17.18 -8.76 9.61
N ALA A 19 -16.59 -9.28 10.68
CA ALA A 19 -15.37 -8.72 11.24
C ALA A 19 -14.21 -8.86 10.23
N LEU A 20 -13.45 -7.77 10.04
CA LEU A 20 -12.19 -7.77 9.32
C LEU A 20 -11.01 -7.92 10.30
N SER A 21 -9.96 -8.59 9.85
CA SER A 21 -8.66 -8.62 10.53
C SER A 21 -7.93 -7.29 10.39
N VAL A 22 -6.90 -7.07 11.22
CA VAL A 22 -6.07 -5.85 11.17
C VAL A 22 -5.42 -5.65 9.80
N ALA A 23 -4.94 -6.73 9.17
CA ALA A 23 -4.33 -6.65 7.84
C ALA A 23 -5.34 -6.25 6.75
N GLU A 24 -6.56 -6.76 6.84
CA GLU A 24 -7.65 -6.39 5.92
C GLU A 24 -8.09 -4.94 6.14
N LEU A 25 -8.15 -4.47 7.38
CA LEU A 25 -8.43 -3.06 7.70
C LEU A 25 -7.37 -2.12 7.11
N THR A 26 -6.08 -2.48 7.21
CA THR A 26 -5.00 -1.68 6.62
C THR A 26 -5.14 -1.61 5.09
N THR A 27 -5.43 -2.74 4.45
CA THR A 27 -5.66 -2.79 3.00
C THR A 27 -6.88 -1.97 2.59
N VAL A 28 -7.98 -2.06 3.33
CA VAL A 28 -9.23 -1.34 3.04
C VAL A 28 -9.06 0.17 3.24
N ALA A 29 -8.33 0.61 4.26
CA ALA A 29 -8.08 2.03 4.52
C ALA A 29 -7.20 2.70 3.45
N GLY A 30 -6.38 1.92 2.74
CA GLY A 30 -5.47 2.40 1.70
C GLY A 30 -6.03 2.40 0.28
N ALA A 31 -7.26 1.92 0.07
CA ALA A 31 -7.86 1.81 -1.26
C ALA A 31 -8.95 2.88 -1.48
N ALA A 32 -9.18 3.26 -2.75
CA ALA A 32 -10.33 4.09 -3.17
C ALA A 32 -11.57 3.22 -3.47
N VAL A 33 -12.77 3.78 -3.39
CA VAL A 33 -14.03 3.10 -3.74
C VAL A 33 -14.51 3.53 -5.12
N GLY A 34 -14.81 2.56 -5.99
CA GLY A 34 -15.57 2.79 -7.24
C GLY A 34 -14.72 3.33 -8.38
N SER A 35 -14.34 2.46 -9.30
CA SER A 35 -13.68 2.85 -10.55
C SER A 35 -14.68 3.49 -11.51
N GLY A 36 -14.90 4.79 -11.37
CA GLY A 36 -15.81 5.58 -12.19
C GLY A 36 -15.33 7.00 -12.42
N GLY A 37 -14.11 7.16 -12.96
CA GLY A 37 -13.63 8.38 -13.62
C GLY A 37 -13.77 9.67 -12.81
N ALA A 38 -12.95 9.82 -11.77
CA ALA A 38 -12.71 11.10 -11.12
C ALA A 38 -12.39 12.18 -12.18
N PRO A 39 -12.91 13.42 -12.07
CA PRO A 39 -12.26 14.53 -12.77
C PRO A 39 -10.80 14.50 -12.31
N ALA A 40 -9.88 14.47 -13.29
CA ALA A 40 -8.46 14.28 -13.05
C ALA A 40 -8.04 15.06 -11.80
N PRO A 41 -7.46 14.40 -10.77
CA PRO A 41 -6.94 15.12 -9.62
C PRO A 41 -6.08 16.27 -10.16
N ALA A 42 -6.19 17.47 -9.57
CA ALA A 42 -5.21 18.52 -9.82
C ALA A 42 -3.84 17.84 -9.83
N PRO A 43 -3.01 18.00 -10.89
CA PRO A 43 -1.91 17.09 -11.18
C PRO A 43 -1.17 16.81 -9.89
N GLU A 44 -1.30 15.56 -9.41
CA GLU A 44 -0.66 15.14 -8.19
C GLU A 44 0.82 15.52 -8.35
N PRO A 45 1.47 16.19 -7.38
CA PRO A 45 2.89 16.47 -7.51
C PRO A 45 3.56 15.15 -7.91
N PRO A 46 4.36 15.14 -8.99
CA PRO A 46 4.84 13.90 -9.58
C PRO A 46 5.45 13.04 -8.47
N VAL A 47 4.92 11.83 -8.30
CA VAL A 47 5.38 10.91 -7.27
C VAL A 47 6.88 10.74 -7.46
N ALA A 48 7.66 11.09 -6.45
CA ALA A 48 9.12 11.01 -6.55
C ALA A 48 9.53 9.53 -6.64
N ALA A 49 10.45 9.21 -7.56
CA ALA A 49 11.06 7.89 -7.59
C ALA A 49 11.72 7.58 -6.24
N PRO A 50 11.70 6.32 -5.78
CA PRO A 50 12.50 5.93 -4.62
C PRO A 50 13.97 6.23 -4.90
N VAL A 51 14.74 6.56 -3.87
CA VAL A 51 16.20 6.69 -3.97
C VAL A 51 16.81 5.47 -3.31
N ALA A 52 17.15 4.48 -4.13
CA ALA A 52 17.83 3.28 -3.66
C ALA A 52 19.18 3.65 -3.02
N ASP A 53 19.45 3.08 -1.86
CA ASP A 53 20.78 3.02 -1.25
C ASP A 53 20.85 1.79 -0.35
N PHE A 54 22.07 1.36 -0.03
CA PHE A 54 22.29 0.20 0.81
C PHE A 54 23.63 0.25 1.51
N ALA A 55 23.75 -0.56 2.55
CA ALA A 55 25.00 -0.87 3.23
C ALA A 55 25.16 -2.38 3.41
N ALA A 56 26.34 -2.76 3.89
CA ALA A 56 26.66 -4.13 4.25
C ALA A 56 27.32 -4.14 5.63
N ASN A 57 27.11 -5.21 6.39
CA ASN A 57 27.77 -5.41 7.68
C ASN A 57 29.30 -5.63 7.54
N THR A 58 29.74 -6.15 6.39
CA THR A 58 31.15 -6.28 6.02
C THR A 58 31.31 -6.12 4.51
N THR A 59 32.41 -5.50 4.09
CA THR A 59 32.78 -5.33 2.68
C THR A 59 34.02 -6.15 2.30
N ARG A 60 34.64 -6.86 3.24
CA ARG A 60 35.83 -7.68 2.99
C ARG A 60 35.93 -8.90 3.91
N GLY A 61 36.44 -10.01 3.37
CA GLY A 61 36.77 -11.21 4.15
C GLY A 61 37.19 -12.37 3.26
N GLU A 62 37.46 -13.53 3.86
CA GLU A 62 37.80 -14.76 3.15
C GLU A 62 36.55 -15.48 2.64
N ALA A 63 36.69 -16.20 1.51
CA ALA A 63 35.64 -17.11 1.05
C ALA A 63 35.44 -18.27 2.06
N PRO A 64 34.22 -18.82 2.19
CA PRO A 64 32.98 -18.18 1.80
C PRO A 64 32.63 -17.01 2.74
N LEU A 65 32.39 -15.83 2.17
CA LEU A 65 32.04 -14.64 2.94
C LEU A 65 30.52 -14.46 2.96
N THR A 66 29.89 -14.53 4.14
CA THR A 66 28.48 -14.19 4.31
C THR A 66 28.32 -12.70 4.64
N VAL A 67 27.63 -11.98 3.76
CA VAL A 67 27.35 -10.55 3.88
C VAL A 67 25.85 -10.35 4.11
N ARG A 68 25.50 -9.56 5.11
CA ARG A 68 24.14 -9.08 5.35
C ARG A 68 24.02 -7.68 4.80
N PHE A 69 23.09 -7.50 3.86
CA PHE A 69 22.81 -6.20 3.26
C PHE A 69 21.68 -5.51 4.00
N GLU A 70 21.88 -4.23 4.25
CA GLU A 70 20.89 -3.33 4.82
C GLU A 70 20.37 -2.42 3.70
N ASN A 71 19.06 -2.40 3.53
CA ASN A 71 18.40 -1.52 2.59
C ASN A 71 18.15 -0.16 3.22
N ARG A 72 18.73 0.88 2.61
CA ARG A 72 18.62 2.29 3.01
C ARG A 72 17.87 3.12 1.98
N THR A 73 17.07 2.46 1.14
CA THR A 73 16.20 3.13 0.16
C THR A 73 15.27 4.11 0.89
N THR A 74 15.27 5.36 0.44
CA THR A 74 14.32 6.38 0.88
C THR A 74 13.23 6.58 -0.17
N GLY A 75 12.07 7.07 0.25
CA GLY A 75 10.90 7.21 -0.62
C GLY A 75 10.08 5.91 -0.69
N GLU A 76 9.01 5.94 -1.49
CA GLU A 76 8.09 4.82 -1.64
C GLU A 76 8.63 3.80 -2.65
N ALA A 77 8.93 2.58 -2.17
CA ALA A 77 9.39 1.47 -2.98
C ALA A 77 8.57 0.22 -2.68
N GLU A 78 8.02 -0.39 -3.73
CA GLU A 78 7.18 -1.57 -3.68
C GLU A 78 7.97 -2.85 -3.91
N ARG A 79 9.04 -2.76 -4.73
CA ARG A 79 9.87 -3.90 -5.12
C ARG A 79 11.35 -3.58 -5.03
N PHE A 80 12.12 -4.59 -4.67
CA PHE A 80 13.57 -4.54 -4.62
C PHE A 80 14.13 -5.69 -5.45
N GLU A 81 15.18 -5.40 -6.23
CA GLU A 81 15.94 -6.39 -6.97
C GLU A 81 17.42 -6.16 -6.68
N TRP A 82 18.05 -7.16 -6.10
CA TRP A 82 19.47 -7.16 -5.79
C TRP A 82 20.22 -7.96 -6.84
N ALA A 83 21.34 -7.43 -7.32
CA ALA A 83 22.34 -8.21 -8.04
C ALA A 83 23.65 -8.15 -7.25
N PHE A 84 24.19 -9.31 -6.88
CA PHE A 84 25.36 -9.37 -5.98
C PHE A 84 26.69 -9.33 -6.71
N GLY A 85 26.69 -9.36 -8.05
CA GLY A 85 27.87 -9.31 -8.90
C GLY A 85 28.52 -10.67 -9.20
N ASP A 86 27.98 -11.76 -8.66
CA ASP A 86 28.42 -13.14 -8.87
C ASP A 86 27.42 -13.98 -9.71
N GLY A 87 26.43 -13.31 -10.30
CA GLY A 87 25.33 -13.94 -11.06
C GLY A 87 24.14 -14.36 -10.20
N GLN A 88 24.20 -14.22 -8.87
CA GLN A 88 23.04 -14.42 -7.99
C GLN A 88 22.29 -13.10 -7.74
N SER A 89 21.00 -13.24 -7.42
CA SER A 89 20.10 -12.12 -7.15
C SER A 89 19.16 -12.41 -5.98
N SER A 90 18.49 -11.38 -5.47
CA SER A 90 17.45 -11.51 -4.45
C SER A 90 16.38 -10.44 -4.61
N THR A 91 15.17 -10.72 -4.15
CA THR A 91 14.08 -9.73 -4.05
C THR A 91 13.72 -9.37 -2.61
N ALA A 92 14.43 -9.96 -1.62
CA ALA A 92 14.19 -9.67 -0.22
C ALA A 92 14.55 -8.21 0.09
N ARG A 93 13.80 -7.59 1.03
CA ARG A 93 14.05 -6.20 1.42
C ARG A 93 15.46 -5.99 1.97
N ALA A 94 15.97 -6.92 2.78
CA ALA A 94 17.31 -6.91 3.35
C ALA A 94 17.91 -8.33 3.27
N PRO A 95 18.56 -8.70 2.15
CA PRO A 95 19.02 -10.06 1.92
C PRO A 95 20.31 -10.37 2.69
N THR A 96 20.50 -11.65 3.00
CA THR A 96 21.81 -12.20 3.35
C THR A 96 22.33 -12.99 2.15
N HIS A 97 23.56 -12.73 1.73
CA HIS A 97 24.19 -13.40 0.59
C HIS A 97 25.52 -14.03 0.98
N ARG A 98 25.89 -15.14 0.35
CA ARG A 98 27.13 -15.87 0.61
C ARG A 98 27.98 -15.92 -0.65
N TYR A 99 29.09 -15.17 -0.66
CA TYR A 99 30.07 -15.22 -1.73
C TYR A 99 31.00 -16.41 -1.53
N THR A 100 30.94 -17.40 -2.43
CA THR A 100 31.70 -18.65 -2.30
C THR A 100 33.07 -18.64 -2.98
N ALA A 101 33.30 -17.71 -3.90
CA ALA A 101 34.55 -17.60 -4.64
C ALA A 101 35.30 -16.31 -4.25
N PRO A 102 36.64 -16.31 -4.34
CA PRO A 102 37.42 -15.09 -4.24
C PRO A 102 37.16 -14.18 -5.43
N GLY A 103 37.09 -12.88 -5.19
CA GLY A 103 36.79 -11.89 -6.22
C GLY A 103 36.38 -10.54 -5.67
N THR A 104 36.23 -9.58 -6.57
CA THR A 104 35.72 -8.25 -6.27
C THR A 104 34.37 -8.09 -6.95
N TYR A 105 33.32 -7.85 -6.17
CA TYR A 105 31.94 -7.89 -6.62
C TYR A 105 31.31 -6.50 -6.62
N THR A 106 30.66 -6.16 -7.72
CA THR A 106 29.81 -4.96 -7.83
C THR A 106 28.40 -5.34 -7.40
N VAL A 107 27.86 -4.61 -6.42
CA VAL A 107 26.51 -4.85 -5.90
C VAL A 107 25.57 -3.78 -6.41
N GLU A 108 24.38 -4.21 -6.81
CA GLU A 108 23.30 -3.35 -7.27
C GLU A 108 22.03 -3.61 -6.46
N LEU A 109 21.33 -2.53 -6.13
CA LEU A 109 19.96 -2.54 -5.61
C LEU A 109 19.10 -1.67 -6.52
N ARG A 110 18.14 -2.29 -7.20
CA ARG A 110 17.08 -1.60 -7.93
C ARG A 110 15.84 -1.53 -7.03
N ALA A 111 15.41 -0.32 -6.70
CA ALA A 111 14.15 -0.07 -6.01
C ALA A 111 13.14 0.45 -7.03
N VAL A 112 11.95 -0.16 -7.06
CA VAL A 112 10.86 0.23 -7.96
C VAL A 112 9.66 0.63 -7.11
N GLY A 113 9.10 1.80 -7.41
CA GLY A 113 7.92 2.35 -6.75
C GLY A 113 7.02 3.11 -7.72
N PRO A 114 5.93 3.70 -7.22
CA PRO A 114 4.95 4.40 -8.06
C PRO A 114 5.55 5.62 -8.81
N GLY A 115 6.58 6.24 -8.25
CA GLY A 115 7.31 7.35 -8.87
C GLY A 115 8.38 6.96 -9.90
N GLY A 116 8.52 5.67 -10.22
CA GLY A 116 9.56 5.14 -11.10
C GLY A 116 10.57 4.27 -10.34
N GLU A 117 11.79 4.21 -10.84
CA GLU A 117 12.83 3.35 -10.27
C GLU A 117 14.15 4.09 -10.09
N HIS A 118 14.95 3.60 -9.15
CA HIS A 118 16.33 4.01 -8.99
C HIS A 118 17.21 2.79 -8.75
N VAL A 119 18.41 2.81 -9.34
CA VAL A 119 19.41 1.76 -9.17
C VAL A 119 20.60 2.35 -8.43
N ALA A 120 20.83 1.86 -7.21
CA ALA A 120 22.08 2.07 -6.52
C ALA A 120 23.09 1.02 -7.00
N ARG A 121 24.23 1.46 -7.53
CA ARG A 121 25.34 0.59 -7.93
C ARG A 121 26.60 0.97 -7.16
N LYS A 122 27.18 0.04 -6.41
CA LYS A 122 28.47 0.22 -5.75
C LYS A 122 29.49 -0.74 -6.38
N THR A 123 30.41 -0.19 -7.18
CA THR A 123 31.44 -0.93 -7.91
C THR A 123 32.50 -1.46 -6.96
N GLY A 124 32.85 -2.75 -7.11
CA GLY A 124 33.84 -3.41 -6.25
C GLY A 124 33.56 -3.32 -4.75
N PHE A 125 32.28 -3.27 -4.38
CA PHE A 125 31.82 -3.03 -3.02
C PHE A 125 32.18 -4.15 -2.06
N ILE A 126 32.19 -5.40 -2.52
CA ILE A 126 32.59 -6.56 -1.70
C ILE A 126 33.89 -7.15 -2.26
N THR A 127 34.88 -7.34 -1.40
CA THR A 127 36.16 -7.98 -1.72
C THR A 127 36.30 -9.30 -0.96
N VAL A 128 36.30 -10.41 -1.67
CA VAL A 128 36.48 -11.74 -1.11
C VAL A 128 37.88 -12.25 -1.44
N THR A 129 38.67 -12.55 -0.42
CA THR A 129 39.98 -13.18 -0.59
C THR A 129 39.86 -14.70 -0.55
N ALA A 130 40.86 -15.41 -1.07
CA ALA A 130 40.92 -16.86 -0.97
C ALA A 130 40.83 -17.29 0.50
N ALA A 131 39.93 -18.23 0.77
CA ALA A 131 39.90 -18.96 2.02
C ALA A 131 41.26 -19.61 2.23
N GLY A 132 41.83 -19.48 3.42
CA GLY A 132 42.64 -20.59 3.93
C GLY A 132 41.77 -21.85 3.86
N ALA A 133 42.17 -22.82 3.03
CA ALA A 133 41.36 -23.97 2.64
C ALA A 133 40.48 -24.55 3.78
N GLY A 134 39.17 -24.35 3.71
CA GLY A 134 38.19 -24.87 4.66
C GLY A 134 36.81 -25.04 4.01
N SER A 135 36.33 -26.28 3.94
CA SER A 135 35.22 -26.77 3.11
C SER A 135 33.82 -26.70 3.76
N GLY A 136 32.77 -26.55 2.94
CA GLY A 136 31.34 -26.89 3.23
C GLY A 136 30.36 -25.69 3.19
N GLY A 137 29.28 -25.61 2.40
CA GLY A 137 28.37 -26.59 1.77
C GLY A 137 26.93 -26.36 2.27
N GLY A 138 25.92 -26.16 1.40
CA GLY A 138 24.48 -26.32 1.73
C GLY A 138 23.47 -25.25 1.23
N SER A 139 22.35 -25.70 0.64
CA SER A 139 21.36 -25.02 -0.25
C SER A 139 19.93 -24.76 0.33
N GLY A 140 19.09 -24.02 -0.44
CA GLY A 140 17.60 -24.11 -0.55
C GLY A 140 16.79 -22.93 0.04
N GLY A 141 15.63 -22.43 -0.42
CA GLY A 141 14.67 -22.67 -1.54
C GLY A 141 13.24 -22.12 -1.21
N GLY A 142 12.53 -21.44 -2.16
CA GLY A 142 11.05 -21.17 -2.30
C GLY A 142 10.28 -20.30 -1.24
N SER A 143 9.11 -19.64 -1.43
CA SER A 143 8.10 -19.36 -2.50
C SER A 143 7.01 -18.32 -2.03
N ALA A 144 6.25 -17.71 -2.98
CA ALA A 144 4.89 -17.04 -3.07
C ALA A 144 4.07 -16.58 -1.81
N GLY A 145 3.08 -15.66 -1.78
CA GLY A 145 2.17 -14.91 -2.70
C GLY A 145 0.86 -14.53 -1.93
N GLY A 146 0.03 -13.54 -2.32
CA GLY A 146 -1.21 -13.17 -1.59
C GLY A 146 -2.31 -12.44 -2.40
N GLY A 147 -3.60 -12.77 -2.15
CA GLY A 147 -4.79 -12.37 -2.93
C GLY A 147 -5.92 -11.61 -2.17
N ALA A 148 -7.01 -11.29 -2.88
CA ALA A 148 -8.08 -10.31 -2.57
C ALA A 148 -9.05 -10.65 -1.42
N VAL A 149 -9.66 -9.61 -0.83
CA VAL A 149 -10.49 -9.64 0.40
C VAL A 149 -12.00 -9.72 0.09
N GLY A 150 -12.76 -10.65 0.70
CA GLY A 150 -14.22 -10.83 0.50
C GLY A 150 -15.12 -10.30 1.64
N GLY A 151 -16.44 -10.16 1.40
CA GLY A 151 -17.44 -9.76 2.41
C GLY A 151 -17.90 -8.30 2.39
N LEU A 152 -17.62 -7.57 1.30
CA LEU A 152 -18.05 -6.18 1.11
C LEU A 152 -19.54 -6.12 0.73
N VAL A 153 -20.31 -5.27 1.40
CA VAL A 153 -21.76 -5.13 1.25
C VAL A 153 -22.17 -3.76 0.72
N ALA A 154 -21.42 -2.73 1.07
CA ALA A 154 -21.57 -1.41 0.49
C ALA A 154 -20.22 -0.70 0.49
N ALA A 155 -19.97 0.07 -0.57
CA ALA A 155 -18.79 0.90 -0.68
C ALA A 155 -19.15 2.20 -1.39
N TYR A 156 -18.85 3.34 -0.75
CA TYR A 156 -19.08 4.68 -1.30
C TYR A 156 -17.78 5.51 -1.34
N GLY A 157 -17.39 5.95 -2.53
CA GLY A 157 -16.22 6.82 -2.75
C GLY A 157 -16.59 8.27 -3.08
N PHE A 158 -17.88 8.57 -3.29
CA PHE A 158 -18.41 9.93 -3.50
C PHE A 158 -17.85 10.71 -4.70
N GLU A 159 -17.23 10.01 -5.65
CA GLU A 159 -16.55 10.57 -6.83
C GLU A 159 -17.47 11.15 -7.91
N GLU A 160 -18.79 11.11 -7.73
CA GLU A 160 -19.71 11.58 -8.77
C GLU A 160 -19.53 13.07 -9.05
N SER A 161 -19.66 13.43 -10.33
CA SER A 161 -19.48 14.81 -10.79
C SER A 161 -20.50 15.79 -10.17
N GLY A 162 -21.64 15.28 -9.71
CA GLY A 162 -22.71 16.00 -9.01
C GLY A 162 -23.96 15.13 -8.81
N GLY A 163 -25.09 15.76 -8.48
CA GLY A 163 -26.38 15.07 -8.31
C GLY A 163 -26.67 14.60 -6.87
N SER A 164 -27.87 14.07 -6.67
CA SER A 164 -28.41 13.71 -5.34
C SER A 164 -28.26 12.22 -5.00
N SER A 165 -27.46 11.45 -5.74
CA SER A 165 -27.20 10.03 -5.47
C SER A 165 -25.73 9.77 -5.18
N VAL A 166 -25.45 8.71 -4.44
CA VAL A 166 -24.13 8.13 -4.19
C VAL A 166 -24.13 6.71 -4.72
N GLN A 167 -23.15 6.37 -5.55
CA GLN A 167 -23.05 5.06 -6.14
C GLN A 167 -22.39 4.07 -5.19
N ASP A 168 -23.00 2.89 -5.05
CA ASP A 168 -22.39 1.75 -4.38
C ASP A 168 -21.49 0.98 -5.34
N ALA A 169 -20.19 0.94 -5.03
CA ALA A 169 -19.19 0.24 -5.84
C ALA A 169 -18.91 -1.19 -5.36
N SER A 170 -19.59 -1.67 -4.32
CA SER A 170 -19.45 -3.06 -3.87
C SER A 170 -20.04 -4.08 -4.85
N GLY A 171 -20.88 -3.61 -5.78
CA GLY A 171 -21.63 -4.46 -6.71
C GLY A 171 -22.97 -4.94 -6.18
N GLN A 172 -23.37 -4.55 -4.97
CA GLN A 172 -24.60 -5.00 -4.30
C GLN A 172 -25.79 -4.06 -4.51
N GLY A 173 -25.59 -2.93 -5.20
CA GLY A 173 -26.66 -2.02 -5.61
C GLY A 173 -27.24 -1.16 -4.50
N ASN A 174 -26.54 -1.03 -3.37
CA ASN A 174 -26.98 -0.28 -2.20
C ASN A 174 -26.73 1.24 -2.36
N HIS A 175 -27.23 1.85 -3.43
CA HIS A 175 -27.00 3.27 -3.71
C HIS A 175 -27.59 4.18 -2.62
N GLY A 176 -26.88 5.29 -2.33
CA GLY A 176 -27.32 6.30 -1.37
C GLY A 176 -27.99 7.51 -2.05
N THR A 177 -28.73 8.30 -1.28
CA THR A 177 -29.29 9.60 -1.68
C THR A 177 -28.82 10.71 -0.74
N LEU A 178 -28.54 11.89 -1.27
CA LEU A 178 -27.96 13.03 -0.57
C LEU A 178 -29.01 14.09 -0.23
N ALA A 179 -28.95 14.63 0.99
CA ALA A 179 -29.72 15.79 1.41
C ALA A 179 -28.84 16.77 2.19
N ASN A 180 -28.78 18.03 1.75
CA ASN A 180 -28.00 19.11 2.39
C ASN A 180 -26.50 18.80 2.59
N VAL A 181 -25.93 17.96 1.73
CA VAL A 181 -24.50 17.63 1.71
C VAL A 181 -23.87 18.27 0.47
N THR A 182 -22.66 18.81 0.60
CA THR A 182 -21.90 19.34 -0.53
C THR A 182 -20.72 18.41 -0.83
N ARG A 183 -20.45 18.12 -2.10
CA ARG A 183 -19.22 17.42 -2.49
C ARG A 183 -18.02 18.38 -2.43
N THR A 184 -16.95 17.96 -1.79
CA THR A 184 -15.69 18.69 -1.79
C THR A 184 -14.98 18.52 -3.13
N THR A 185 -14.02 19.41 -3.40
CA THR A 185 -13.08 19.24 -4.50
C THR A 185 -11.90 18.33 -4.15
N GLN A 186 -11.74 17.99 -2.86
CA GLN A 186 -10.66 17.15 -2.35
C GLN A 186 -11.09 16.40 -1.09
N GLY A 187 -10.94 15.08 -1.11
CA GLY A 187 -11.06 14.13 -0.01
C GLY A 187 -9.71 13.49 0.33
N ARG A 188 -9.72 12.38 1.07
CA ARG A 188 -8.54 11.53 1.25
C ARG A 188 -8.18 10.84 -0.06
N PHE A 189 -9.19 10.40 -0.80
CA PHE A 189 -9.12 9.94 -2.17
C PHE A 189 -10.16 10.74 -2.97
N GLY A 190 -9.76 11.35 -4.09
CA GLY A 190 -10.66 12.12 -4.95
C GLY A 190 -11.55 13.14 -4.22
N ARG A 191 -12.87 12.95 -4.25
CA ARG A 191 -13.89 13.85 -3.68
C ARG A 191 -14.49 13.25 -2.42
N ALA A 192 -14.92 14.11 -1.51
CA ALA A 192 -15.58 13.68 -0.28
C ALA A 192 -16.91 14.41 -0.07
N LEU A 193 -17.66 14.01 0.94
CA LEU A 193 -18.89 14.67 1.36
C LEU A 193 -18.64 15.59 2.56
N SER A 194 -18.99 16.86 2.42
CA SER A 194 -18.97 17.87 3.48
C SER A 194 -20.34 17.97 4.15
N PHE A 195 -20.33 17.79 5.46
CA PHE A 195 -21.48 17.83 6.36
C PHE A 195 -21.45 19.12 7.18
N ASN A 196 -22.61 19.75 7.31
CA ASN A 196 -22.76 21.11 7.84
C ASN A 196 -23.04 21.18 9.35
N GLY A 197 -22.94 20.07 10.09
CA GLY A 197 -23.20 20.08 11.53
C GLY A 197 -24.67 20.20 11.94
N ASN A 198 -25.62 20.17 10.99
CA ASN A 198 -27.03 20.44 11.28
C ASN A 198 -28.00 19.42 10.65
N ASN A 199 -28.07 19.35 9.33
CA ASN A 199 -29.09 18.56 8.61
C ASN A 199 -28.58 17.86 7.33
N SER A 200 -27.27 17.76 7.17
CA SER A 200 -26.61 16.95 6.14
C SER A 200 -26.86 15.47 6.37
N LEU A 201 -27.38 14.76 5.37
CA LEU A 201 -27.69 13.33 5.44
C LEU A 201 -27.34 12.60 4.14
N VAL A 202 -26.89 11.34 4.29
CA VAL A 202 -26.87 10.33 3.23
C VAL A 202 -27.84 9.22 3.65
N THR A 203 -28.85 8.94 2.84
CA THR A 203 -29.82 7.87 3.10
C THR A 203 -29.58 6.71 2.15
N VAL A 204 -29.37 5.53 2.71
CA VAL A 204 -29.34 4.26 1.97
C VAL A 204 -30.62 3.52 2.33
N GLU A 205 -31.39 3.15 1.31
CA GLU A 205 -32.65 2.44 1.52
C GLU A 205 -32.40 1.04 2.08
N ASN A 206 -33.36 0.55 2.87
CA ASN A 206 -33.25 -0.78 3.46
C ASN A 206 -33.15 -1.85 2.36
N SER A 207 -32.22 -2.78 2.54
CA SER A 207 -31.93 -3.86 1.59
C SER A 207 -31.60 -5.13 2.36
N ALA A 208 -31.92 -6.30 1.79
CA ALA A 208 -31.62 -7.59 2.41
C ALA A 208 -30.11 -7.78 2.63
N SER A 209 -29.26 -7.23 1.76
CA SER A 209 -27.81 -7.29 1.92
C SER A 209 -27.30 -6.47 3.10
N LEU A 210 -28.05 -5.47 3.57
CA LEU A 210 -27.76 -4.65 4.75
C LEU A 210 -28.34 -5.22 6.06
N GLY A 211 -29.00 -6.39 6.00
CA GLY A 211 -29.48 -7.14 7.16
C GLY A 211 -28.34 -7.86 7.88
N LEU A 212 -27.42 -7.12 8.51
CA LEU A 212 -26.21 -7.66 9.12
C LEU A 212 -26.51 -8.35 10.46
N THR A 213 -26.49 -9.69 10.51
CA THR A 213 -26.85 -10.47 11.71
C THR A 213 -25.68 -11.10 12.45
N ASP A 214 -24.57 -11.38 11.77
CA ASP A 214 -23.48 -12.22 12.30
C ASP A 214 -22.26 -11.42 12.75
N GLY A 215 -22.15 -10.16 12.30
CA GLY A 215 -21.07 -9.23 12.62
C GLY A 215 -20.92 -8.17 11.54
N MET A 216 -20.33 -7.03 11.88
CA MET A 216 -20.15 -5.92 10.94
C MET A 216 -18.78 -5.26 11.14
N THR A 217 -18.18 -4.82 10.02
CA THR A 217 -17.11 -3.82 10.05
C THR A 217 -17.53 -2.61 9.24
N LEU A 218 -17.42 -1.43 9.83
CA LEU A 218 -17.57 -0.15 9.14
C LEU A 218 -16.23 0.59 9.15
N SER A 219 -15.84 1.16 8.02
CA SER A 219 -14.66 2.00 7.89
C SER A 219 -14.98 3.23 7.05
N ALA A 220 -14.41 4.37 7.41
CA ALA A 220 -14.50 5.63 6.66
C ALA A 220 -13.30 6.52 7.01
N TRP A 221 -12.92 7.40 6.11
CA TRP A 221 -12.06 8.55 6.42
C TRP A 221 -12.93 9.70 6.92
N VAL A 222 -12.57 10.28 8.06
CA VAL A 222 -13.34 11.35 8.71
C VAL A 222 -12.41 12.49 9.09
N TYR A 223 -12.73 13.70 8.67
CA TYR A 223 -12.03 14.93 9.01
C TYR A 223 -13.01 15.93 9.66
N PRO A 224 -13.11 15.96 10.99
CA PRO A 224 -14.00 16.87 11.70
C PRO A 224 -13.54 18.33 11.56
N THR A 225 -14.48 19.26 11.42
CA THR A 225 -14.22 20.70 11.52
C THR A 225 -15.02 21.23 12.71
N ALA A 226 -14.31 21.68 13.75
CA ALA A 226 -14.91 22.14 15.00
C ALA A 226 -15.57 23.52 14.88
#